data_AF-Q56YA4-F1
#
_entry.id   AF-Q56YA4-F1
#
_cell.length_a   1.000
_cell.length_b   1.000
_cell.length_c   1.000
_cell.angle_alpha   90.00
_cell.angle_beta   90.00
_cell.angle_gamma   90.00
#
_symmetry.space_group_name_H-M   'P 1'
#
loop_
_entity.id
_entity.type
_entity.pdbx_description
1 polymer ?
#
loop_
_entity_poly.entity_id
_entity_poly.type
_entity_poly.pdbx_seq_one_letter_code
_entity_poly.pdbx_strand_id
1 'polypeptide(L)'
;MLLHLLLLLCLSSSLKVQASVHEYRSERFVSKGNAFVFHGGSEGIYSSSPSDNFTSDSDSVSFIRFEKIKFQRPEEVSNRSSLSIHAVVFEVEDRENIGGSAYGGQRAVCCTSDLAKLGVCSHGDVIYRPSAKDSGWPQVFGVSLAENEFSVILPTRSIQVTRTGMYNLYFIHCDSDLKDLVVEGKTIWKNPTGYLPGRMAPLMYFYGFMSLAFVLLGIFWFSQCARFWREVLPLQNCLTLVITLGMCEMALWYFDYAELMRLGLGQP
;
A
#
# COMPACT_ATOMS: atom_id res chain seq x y z
N MET A 1 -25.95 1.69 32.21
CA MET A 1 -26.36 2.79 31.30
C MET A 1 -25.17 3.38 30.54
N LEU A 2 -24.09 3.81 31.22
CA LEU A 2 -22.86 4.31 30.56
C LEU A 2 -22.19 3.28 29.62
N LEU A 3 -22.12 2.00 30.04
CA LEU A 3 -21.54 0.91 29.25
C LEU A 3 -22.33 0.61 27.96
N HIS A 4 -23.67 0.70 28.03
CA HIS A 4 -24.53 0.56 26.85
C HIS A 4 -24.41 1.76 25.92
N LEU A 5 -24.24 2.97 26.46
CA LEU A 5 -24.03 4.19 25.67
C LEU A 5 -22.66 4.16 24.95
N LEU A 6 -21.61 3.66 25.60
CA LEU A 6 -20.30 3.41 24.99
C LEU A 6 -20.35 2.33 23.90
N LEU A 7 -21.06 1.22 24.12
CA LEU A 7 -21.28 0.19 23.09
C LEU A 7 -22.06 0.74 21.89
N LEU A 8 -23.10 1.55 22.13
CA LEU A 8 -23.92 2.18 21.09
C LEU A 8 -23.15 3.28 20.32
N LEU A 9 -22.24 4.02 20.97
CA LEU A 9 -21.33 4.94 20.27
C LEU A 9 -20.32 4.20 19.38
N CYS A 10 -19.82 3.04 19.81
CA CYS A 10 -18.96 2.21 18.97
C CYS A 10 -19.70 1.59 17.78
N LEU A 11 -20.99 1.25 17.92
CA LEU A 11 -21.81 0.64 16.86
C LEU A 11 -22.38 1.66 15.85
N SER A 12 -22.51 2.93 16.21
CA SER A 12 -23.14 3.97 15.37
C SER A 12 -22.18 4.71 14.42
N SER A 13 -20.92 4.31 14.41
CA SER A 13 -19.90 4.83 13.49
C SER A 13 -19.96 4.11 12.14
N SER A 14 -21.10 4.15 11.44
CA SER A 14 -21.18 3.75 10.03
C SER A 14 -20.52 4.82 9.16
N LEU A 15 -19.20 4.82 9.17
CA LEU A 15 -18.40 5.65 8.29
C LEU A 15 -18.46 5.12 6.87
N LYS A 16 -18.74 6.01 5.92
CA LYS A 16 -18.32 5.80 4.54
C LYS A 16 -16.81 5.96 4.51
N VAL A 17 -16.12 4.83 4.39
CA VAL A 17 -14.67 4.75 4.41
C VAL A 17 -14.15 5.00 2.96
N GLN A 18 -12.88 5.37 2.78
CA GLN A 18 -12.25 5.64 1.47
C GLN A 18 -10.85 5.00 1.38
N ALA A 19 -10.40 4.69 0.16
CA ALA A 19 -9.27 3.78 -0.18
C ALA A 19 -7.90 4.14 0.37
N SER A 20 -7.00 3.14 0.43
CA SER A 20 -5.58 3.41 0.75
C SER A 20 -5.02 4.23 -0.40
N VAL A 21 -4.63 5.46 -0.10
CA VAL A 21 -4.06 6.40 -1.06
C VAL A 21 -2.57 6.54 -0.81
N HIS A 22 -1.78 6.23 -1.83
CA HIS A 22 -0.35 6.50 -1.87
C HIS A 22 -0.13 7.75 -2.73
N GLU A 23 0.31 8.85 -2.12
CA GLU A 23 0.57 10.13 -2.79
C GLU A 23 2.08 10.32 -2.98
N TYR A 24 2.49 10.70 -4.20
CA TYR A 24 3.88 11.00 -4.56
C TYR A 24 4.04 12.49 -4.81
N ARG A 25 4.97 13.11 -4.09
CA ARG A 25 5.24 14.55 -4.14
C ARG A 25 6.64 14.81 -4.70
N SER A 26 6.76 14.70 -6.01
CA SER A 26 8.02 14.92 -6.75
C SER A 26 9.14 13.99 -6.29
N GLU A 27 8.80 12.71 -6.14
CA GLU A 27 9.72 11.68 -5.65
C GLU A 27 10.75 11.31 -6.71
N ARG A 28 11.99 11.03 -6.28
CA ARG A 28 13.11 10.72 -7.17
C ARG A 28 13.35 9.22 -7.31
N PHE A 29 13.90 8.83 -8.45
CA PHE A 29 14.28 7.44 -8.73
C PHE A 29 15.66 7.12 -8.15
N VAL A 30 15.82 5.88 -7.68
CA VAL A 30 17.09 5.37 -7.14
C VAL A 30 17.71 4.39 -8.14
N SER A 31 19.00 4.52 -8.40
CA SER A 31 19.74 3.58 -9.25
C SER A 31 19.84 2.21 -8.57
N LYS A 32 19.43 1.15 -9.27
CA LYS A 32 19.53 -0.23 -8.85
C LYS A 32 20.00 -1.10 -10.02
N GLY A 33 21.30 -1.40 -10.03
CA GLY A 33 21.92 -2.16 -11.12
C GLY A 33 21.90 -1.35 -12.42
N ASN A 34 21.27 -1.89 -13.47
CA ASN A 34 21.15 -1.23 -14.78
C ASN A 34 19.82 -0.47 -14.98
N ALA A 35 19.07 -0.23 -13.91
CA ALA A 35 17.77 0.43 -13.94
C ALA A 35 17.67 1.52 -12.87
N PHE A 36 16.76 2.45 -13.07
CA PHE A 36 16.34 3.41 -12.07
C PHE A 36 14.94 3.06 -11.60
N VAL A 37 14.76 3.01 -10.28
CA VAL A 37 13.59 2.41 -9.66
C VAL A 37 13.07 3.32 -8.56
N PHE A 38 11.76 3.54 -8.55
CA PHE A 38 11.03 4.17 -7.45
C PHE A 38 9.95 3.21 -6.94
N HIS A 39 9.86 3.05 -5.62
CA HIS A 39 8.86 2.21 -4.98
C HIS A 39 7.59 3.02 -4.75
N GLY A 40 6.53 2.71 -5.52
CA GLY A 40 5.24 3.39 -5.44
C GLY A 40 4.31 2.89 -4.32
N GLY A 41 4.73 1.91 -3.53
CA GLY A 41 3.93 1.41 -2.42
C GLY A 41 3.65 -0.09 -2.48
N SER A 42 3.19 -0.61 -1.35
CA SER A 42 2.99 -2.04 -1.12
C SER A 42 1.74 -2.24 -0.27
N GLU A 43 0.74 -2.93 -0.82
CA GLU A 43 -0.54 -3.12 -0.14
C GLU A 43 -1.06 -4.56 -0.26
N GLY A 44 -1.68 -5.02 0.81
CA GLY A 44 -2.41 -6.30 0.84
C GLY A 44 -3.83 -6.10 0.35
N ILE A 45 -4.22 -6.83 -0.70
CA ILE A 45 -5.53 -6.72 -1.33
C ILE A 45 -6.18 -8.10 -1.35
N TYR A 46 -7.43 -8.19 -0.91
CA TYR A 46 -8.29 -9.35 -1.06
C TYR A 46 -8.87 -9.40 -2.46
N SER A 47 -8.99 -10.61 -3.01
CA SER A 47 -9.63 -10.85 -4.30
C SER A 47 -11.10 -10.43 -4.27
N SER A 48 -11.55 -9.86 -5.38
CA SER A 48 -12.98 -9.71 -5.70
C SER A 48 -13.32 -10.57 -6.90
N SER A 49 -14.58 -11.01 -7.00
CA SER A 49 -15.04 -11.73 -8.19
C SER A 49 -14.93 -10.81 -9.42
N PRO A 50 -14.42 -11.31 -10.57
CA PRO A 50 -14.46 -10.57 -11.83
C PRO A 50 -15.89 -10.12 -12.12
N SER A 51 -16.09 -8.85 -12.47
CA SER A 51 -17.40 -8.32 -12.86
C SER A 51 -17.28 -7.74 -14.27
N ASP A 52 -18.08 -8.22 -15.21
CA ASP A 52 -18.04 -7.79 -16.61
C ASP A 52 -18.38 -6.29 -16.81
N ASN A 53 -19.06 -5.69 -15.83
CA ASN A 53 -19.34 -4.24 -15.77
C ASN A 53 -18.51 -3.58 -14.66
N PHE A 54 -17.20 -3.45 -14.88
CA PHE A 54 -16.30 -2.76 -13.96
C PHE A 54 -16.65 -1.25 -13.92
N THR A 55 -17.34 -0.82 -12.87
CA THR A 55 -17.39 0.58 -12.47
C THR A 55 -16.58 0.72 -11.18
N SER A 56 -15.58 1.62 -11.21
CA SER A 56 -14.67 1.90 -10.09
C SER A 56 -15.33 2.44 -8.82
N ASP A 57 -16.66 2.52 -8.81
CA ASP A 57 -17.49 3.08 -7.75
C ASP A 57 -18.33 2.01 -7.02
N SER A 58 -18.24 0.74 -7.45
CA SER A 58 -18.87 -0.35 -6.73
C SER A 58 -18.09 -0.69 -5.45
N ASP A 59 -18.80 -0.84 -4.33
CA ASP A 59 -18.20 -1.08 -3.00
C ASP A 59 -17.66 -2.50 -2.80
N SER A 60 -17.98 -3.42 -3.71
CA SER A 60 -17.62 -4.84 -3.61
C SER A 60 -16.39 -5.25 -4.42
N VAL A 61 -15.73 -4.31 -5.12
CA VAL A 61 -14.65 -4.63 -6.06
C VAL A 61 -13.31 -4.12 -5.55
N SER A 62 -12.30 -5.00 -5.62
CA SER A 62 -10.92 -4.71 -5.28
C SER A 62 -10.19 -4.20 -6.51
N PHE A 63 -9.60 -3.01 -6.42
CA PHE A 63 -8.86 -2.43 -7.55
C PHE A 63 -7.68 -1.59 -7.13
N ILE A 64 -6.74 -1.46 -8.06
CA ILE A 64 -5.61 -0.53 -7.99
C ILE A 64 -5.82 0.50 -9.09
N ARG A 65 -5.99 1.77 -8.72
CA ARG A 65 -6.25 2.87 -9.67
C ARG A 65 -5.12 3.87 -9.66
N PHE A 66 -4.63 4.22 -10.85
CA PHE A 66 -3.68 5.30 -11.06
C PHE A 66 -4.44 6.59 -11.32
N GLU A 67 -4.21 7.63 -10.52
CA GLU A 67 -4.79 8.95 -10.73
C GLU A 67 -3.70 9.99 -11.01
N LYS A 68 -3.69 10.51 -12.24
CA LYS A 68 -2.85 11.64 -12.67
C LYS A 68 -1.37 11.45 -12.33
N ILE A 69 -0.82 10.26 -12.58
CA ILE A 69 0.62 10.03 -12.42
C ILE A 69 1.34 10.81 -13.51
N LYS A 70 2.14 11.79 -13.11
CA LYS A 70 2.92 12.65 -13.97
C LYS A 70 4.40 12.35 -13.74
N PHE A 71 5.11 12.08 -14.82
CA PHE A 71 6.57 11.98 -14.81
C PHE A 71 7.12 13.27 -15.38
N GLN A 72 8.06 13.90 -14.67
CA GLN A 72 8.66 15.15 -15.08
C GLN A 72 10.18 14.98 -15.15
N ARG A 73 10.76 15.32 -16.30
CA ARG A 73 12.20 15.26 -16.55
C ARG A 73 12.84 16.65 -16.43
N PRO A 74 14.15 16.73 -16.16
CA PRO A 74 14.88 17.99 -16.20
C PRO A 74 14.90 18.59 -17.62
N GLU A 75 14.87 19.92 -17.70
CA GLU A 75 14.86 20.70 -18.94
C GLU A 75 16.13 20.47 -19.79
N GLU A 76 17.26 20.20 -19.14
CA GLU A 76 18.55 19.96 -19.80
C GLU A 76 18.54 18.76 -20.77
N VAL A 77 17.61 17.82 -20.55
CA VAL A 77 17.52 16.55 -21.27
C VAL A 77 16.29 16.52 -22.22
N SER A 78 15.56 17.64 -22.36
CA SER A 78 14.31 17.67 -23.13
C SER A 78 14.47 17.48 -24.64
N ASN A 79 15.69 17.66 -25.16
CA ASN A 79 15.98 17.68 -26.59
C ASN A 79 15.97 16.30 -27.26
N ARG A 80 15.80 15.20 -26.50
CA ARG A 80 15.79 13.82 -27.02
C ARG A 80 14.52 13.09 -26.62
N SER A 81 14.05 12.16 -27.44
CA SER A 81 13.02 11.19 -27.02
C SER A 81 13.60 10.29 -25.94
N SER A 82 12.85 10.07 -24.85
CA SER A 82 13.30 9.15 -23.81
C SER A 82 12.87 7.71 -24.10
N LEU A 83 13.54 6.75 -23.46
CA LEU A 83 12.99 5.40 -23.32
C LEU A 83 11.69 5.44 -22.49
N SER A 84 10.92 4.36 -22.58
CA SER A 84 9.68 4.21 -21.81
C SER A 84 9.93 4.08 -20.32
N ILE A 85 9.09 4.76 -19.54
CA ILE A 85 8.94 4.59 -18.11
C ILE A 85 7.81 3.58 -17.89
N HIS A 86 8.08 2.55 -17.10
CA HIS A 86 7.16 1.47 -16.84
C HIS A 86 6.64 1.51 -15.39
N ALA A 87 5.32 1.50 -15.23
CA ALA A 87 4.67 1.17 -13.98
C ALA A 87 4.40 -0.33 -13.95
N VAL A 88 5.03 -1.04 -13.00
CA VAL A 88 4.96 -2.49 -12.86
C VAL A 88 4.24 -2.82 -11.55
N VAL A 89 3.10 -3.47 -11.65
CA VAL A 89 2.37 -4.01 -10.49
C VAL A 89 2.50 -5.52 -10.47
N PHE A 90 2.97 -6.05 -9.35
CA PHE A 90 3.20 -7.48 -9.18
C PHE A 90 2.95 -7.94 -7.75
N GLU A 91 2.60 -9.21 -7.59
CA GLU A 91 2.49 -9.84 -6.28
C GLU A 91 3.88 -10.11 -5.69
N VAL A 92 4.04 -10.00 -4.36
CA VAL A 92 5.32 -10.25 -3.66
C VAL A 92 5.95 -11.59 -4.04
N GLU A 93 5.14 -12.63 -4.25
CA GLU A 93 5.61 -13.95 -4.66
C GLU A 93 6.25 -13.95 -6.06
N ASP A 94 5.76 -13.08 -6.95
CA ASP A 94 6.25 -12.93 -8.32
C ASP A 94 7.43 -11.94 -8.43
N ARG A 95 8.00 -11.50 -7.30
CA ARG A 95 9.17 -10.60 -7.29
C ARG A 95 10.33 -11.15 -8.10
N GLU A 96 10.54 -12.48 -8.06
CA GLU A 96 11.58 -13.16 -8.83
C GLU A 96 11.25 -13.33 -10.32
N ASN A 97 10.07 -12.88 -10.76
CA ASN A 97 9.70 -12.79 -12.17
C ASN A 97 10.02 -11.43 -12.79
N ILE A 98 10.36 -10.41 -11.98
CA ILE A 98 10.76 -9.08 -12.46
C ILE A 98 12.27 -8.99 -12.61
N GLY A 99 12.75 -8.71 -13.82
CA GLY A 99 14.16 -8.77 -14.19
C GLY A 99 14.63 -10.19 -14.50
N GLY A 100 15.90 -10.33 -14.82
CA GLY A 100 16.53 -11.61 -15.10
C GLY A 100 18.04 -11.52 -15.08
N SER A 101 18.69 -12.67 -15.04
CA SER A 101 20.14 -12.77 -15.20
C SER A 101 20.40 -13.76 -16.32
N ALA A 102 20.95 -13.29 -17.45
CA ALA A 102 21.28 -14.16 -18.57
C ALA A 102 22.51 -15.03 -18.30
N TYR A 103 23.39 -14.58 -17.40
CA TYR A 103 24.69 -15.21 -17.13
C TYR A 103 24.88 -15.62 -15.66
N GLY A 104 23.80 -15.74 -14.88
CA GLY A 104 23.85 -16.16 -13.47
C GLY A 104 24.54 -15.17 -12.52
N GLY A 105 24.82 -13.94 -12.99
CA GLY A 105 25.39 -12.84 -12.22
C GLY A 105 24.33 -11.84 -11.74
N GLN A 106 24.68 -10.56 -11.67
CA GLN A 106 23.78 -9.48 -11.24
C GLN A 106 22.48 -9.48 -12.06
N ARG A 107 21.35 -9.34 -11.36
CA ARG A 107 20.02 -9.34 -11.94
C ARG A 107 19.78 -8.03 -12.67
N ALA A 108 19.68 -8.09 -14.00
CA ALA A 108 19.33 -6.97 -14.85
C ALA A 108 17.81 -6.79 -14.88
N VAL A 109 17.35 -5.56 -14.65
CA VAL A 109 15.93 -5.22 -14.73
C VAL A 109 15.59 -4.69 -16.12
N CYS A 110 16.51 -3.93 -16.71
CA CYS A 110 16.37 -3.36 -18.04
C CYS A 110 16.96 -4.27 -19.13
N CYS A 111 16.27 -4.35 -20.26
CA CYS A 111 16.73 -5.07 -21.44
C CYS A 111 17.88 -4.32 -22.11
N THR A 112 19.07 -4.91 -22.08
CA THR A 112 20.25 -4.40 -22.80
C THR A 112 20.22 -4.81 -24.27
N SER A 113 21.02 -4.13 -25.09
CA SER A 113 21.12 -4.43 -26.52
C SER A 113 21.58 -5.86 -26.81
N ASP A 114 22.41 -6.44 -25.95
CA ASP A 114 22.86 -7.83 -26.06
C ASP A 114 21.74 -8.83 -25.81
N LEU A 115 20.85 -8.55 -24.84
CA LEU A 115 19.66 -9.36 -24.58
C LEU A 115 18.61 -9.21 -25.67
N ALA A 116 18.50 -8.01 -26.25
CA ALA A 116 17.59 -7.76 -27.36
C ALA A 116 18.00 -8.51 -28.63
N LYS A 117 19.32 -8.62 -28.91
CA LYS A 117 19.84 -9.44 -30.02
C LYS A 117 19.55 -10.93 -29.87
N LEU A 118 19.41 -11.41 -28.63
CA LEU A 118 19.01 -12.79 -28.34
C LEU A 118 17.50 -13.03 -28.52
N GLY A 119 16.72 -11.98 -28.85
CA GLY A 119 15.29 -12.09 -29.13
C GLY A 119 14.41 -12.25 -27.87
N VAL A 120 14.94 -11.96 -26.68
CA VAL A 120 14.23 -12.16 -25.41
C VAL A 120 13.36 -10.96 -25.02
N CYS A 121 13.77 -9.73 -25.37
CA CYS A 121 13.09 -8.49 -25.03
C CYS A 121 13.45 -7.35 -26.00
N SER A 122 12.67 -6.28 -26.06
CA SER A 122 13.04 -5.09 -26.84
C SER A 122 14.00 -4.20 -26.04
N HIS A 123 14.91 -3.53 -26.75
CA HIS A 123 15.90 -2.66 -26.12
C HIS A 123 15.21 -1.54 -25.32
N GLY A 124 15.58 -1.40 -24.05
CA GLY A 124 15.04 -0.35 -23.18
C GLY A 124 13.75 -0.70 -22.44
N ASP A 125 13.16 -1.87 -22.72
CA ASP A 125 12.02 -2.37 -21.97
C ASP A 125 12.43 -3.03 -20.64
N VAL A 126 11.49 -3.10 -19.69
CA VAL A 126 11.65 -3.88 -18.46
C VAL A 126 11.48 -5.36 -18.76
N ILE A 127 12.40 -6.18 -18.25
CA ILE A 127 12.32 -7.64 -18.35
C ILE A 127 11.32 -8.13 -17.30
N TYR A 128 10.33 -8.91 -17.71
CA TYR A 128 9.42 -9.60 -16.80
C TYR A 128 9.01 -10.96 -17.36
N ARG A 129 8.58 -11.86 -16.47
CA ARG A 129 8.01 -13.16 -16.82
C ARG A 129 6.58 -13.26 -16.30
N PRO A 130 5.66 -13.90 -17.04
CA PRO A 130 4.32 -14.17 -16.52
C PRO A 130 4.38 -15.01 -15.24
N SER A 131 3.46 -14.77 -14.31
CA SER A 131 3.33 -15.57 -13.11
C SER A 131 2.92 -17.01 -13.46
N ALA A 132 3.44 -17.98 -12.71
CA ALA A 132 3.02 -19.37 -12.83
C ALA A 132 1.57 -19.60 -12.38
N LYS A 133 1.05 -18.71 -11.54
CA LYS A 133 -0.29 -18.80 -10.94
C LYS A 133 -1.35 -18.01 -11.71
N ASP A 134 -0.95 -16.96 -12.41
CA ASP A 134 -1.82 -16.09 -13.20
C ASP A 134 -1.06 -15.54 -14.41
N SER A 135 -1.42 -16.02 -15.60
CA SER A 135 -0.74 -15.63 -16.85
C SER A 135 -0.91 -14.15 -17.19
N GLY A 136 -1.89 -13.46 -16.59
CA GLY A 136 -2.12 -12.02 -16.78
C GLY A 136 -1.27 -11.11 -15.89
N TRP A 137 -0.47 -11.66 -14.97
CA TRP A 137 0.41 -10.89 -14.09
C TRP A 137 1.88 -11.16 -14.43
N PRO A 138 2.78 -10.17 -14.26
CA PRO A 138 2.57 -8.83 -13.71
C PRO A 138 1.90 -7.86 -14.71
N GLN A 139 1.25 -6.82 -14.17
CA GLN A 139 0.64 -5.75 -14.97
C GLN A 139 1.67 -4.65 -15.23
N VAL A 140 2.02 -4.43 -16.50
CA VAL A 140 3.06 -3.48 -16.92
C VAL A 140 2.45 -2.41 -17.82
N PHE A 141 2.65 -1.15 -17.48
CA PHE A 141 2.18 -0.01 -18.27
C PHE A 141 3.37 0.90 -18.60
N GLY A 142 3.67 1.05 -19.89
CA GLY A 142 4.72 1.92 -20.39
C GLY A 142 4.19 3.27 -20.87
N VAL A 143 4.94 4.34 -20.61
CA VAL A 143 4.74 5.65 -21.22
C VAL A 143 6.10 6.24 -21.60
N SER A 144 6.22 6.82 -22.80
CA SER A 144 7.45 7.48 -23.26
C SER A 144 7.25 9.00 -23.28
N LEU A 145 8.35 9.76 -23.13
CA LEU A 145 8.33 11.21 -23.30
C LEU A 145 8.78 11.54 -24.73
N ALA A 146 7.96 12.32 -25.44
CA ALA A 146 8.33 12.79 -26.77
C ALA A 146 9.42 13.87 -26.68
N GLU A 147 10.03 14.20 -27.82
CA GLU A 147 10.98 15.31 -27.91
C GLU A 147 10.32 16.64 -27.48
N ASN A 148 11.05 17.47 -26.74
CA ASN A 148 10.60 18.76 -26.19
C ASN A 148 9.42 18.71 -25.22
N GLU A 149 8.96 17.53 -24.79
CA GLU A 149 7.97 17.40 -23.71
C GLU A 149 8.66 17.28 -22.35
N PHE A 150 8.35 18.17 -21.41
CA PHE A 150 8.96 18.15 -20.06
C PHE A 150 8.27 17.18 -19.11
N SER A 151 7.01 16.84 -19.38
CA SER A 151 6.25 15.93 -18.55
C SER A 151 5.25 15.12 -19.34
N VAL A 152 5.08 13.87 -18.96
CA VAL A 152 4.06 12.98 -19.52
C VAL A 152 3.16 12.45 -18.41
N ILE A 153 1.88 12.29 -18.72
CA ILE A 153 0.88 11.79 -17.78
C ILE A 153 0.54 10.35 -18.16
N LEU A 154 0.64 9.43 -17.21
CA LEU A 154 0.15 8.07 -17.36
C LEU A 154 -1.39 8.11 -17.40
N PRO A 155 -2.04 7.46 -18.39
CA PRO A 155 -3.48 7.42 -18.47
C PRO A 155 -4.11 6.85 -17.19
N THR A 156 -5.19 7.48 -16.71
CA THR A 156 -5.97 6.97 -15.58
C THR A 156 -6.49 5.58 -15.93
N ARG A 157 -6.03 4.58 -15.19
CA ARG A 157 -6.44 3.18 -15.37
C ARG A 157 -6.67 2.53 -14.02
N SER A 158 -7.55 1.54 -14.02
CA SER A 158 -7.88 0.71 -12.87
C SER A 158 -7.63 -0.75 -13.21
N ILE A 159 -6.87 -1.42 -12.36
CA ILE A 159 -6.60 -2.85 -12.44
C ILE A 159 -7.52 -3.53 -11.44
N GLN A 160 -8.33 -4.48 -11.89
CA GLN A 160 -9.10 -5.32 -10.99
C GLN A 160 -8.21 -6.43 -10.41
N VAL A 161 -8.32 -6.63 -9.10
CA VAL A 161 -7.54 -7.64 -8.39
C VAL A 161 -8.38 -8.90 -8.19
N THR A 162 -7.95 -9.97 -8.86
CA THR A 162 -8.63 -11.28 -8.92
C THR A 162 -8.14 -12.25 -7.85
N ARG A 163 -6.94 -12.05 -7.31
CA ARG A 163 -6.33 -12.92 -6.29
C ARG A 163 -6.00 -12.14 -5.02
N THR A 164 -6.18 -12.80 -3.88
CA THR A 164 -5.78 -12.25 -2.58
C THR A 164 -4.26 -12.37 -2.49
N GLY A 165 -3.57 -11.25 -2.25
CA GLY A 165 -2.12 -11.21 -2.19
C GLY A 165 -1.58 -9.87 -1.72
N MET A 166 -0.26 -9.83 -1.53
CA MET A 166 0.47 -8.58 -1.27
C MET A 166 0.99 -8.06 -2.61
N TYR A 167 0.53 -6.90 -3.05
CA TYR A 167 0.90 -6.30 -4.33
C TYR A 167 1.85 -5.13 -4.11
N ASN A 168 2.89 -5.03 -4.94
CA ASN A 168 3.79 -3.88 -4.96
C ASN A 168 3.68 -3.16 -6.29
N LEU A 169 3.83 -1.84 -6.23
CA LEU A 169 3.97 -0.99 -7.40
C LEU A 169 5.39 -0.45 -7.47
N TYR A 170 6.02 -0.63 -8.62
CA TYR A 170 7.32 -0.05 -8.92
C TYR A 170 7.24 0.77 -10.20
N PHE A 171 7.79 1.96 -10.16
CA PHE A 171 8.06 2.76 -11.34
C PHE A 171 9.51 2.54 -11.73
N ILE A 172 9.76 2.15 -12.97
CA ILE A 172 11.08 1.73 -13.46
C ILE A 172 11.34 2.41 -14.80
N HIS A 173 12.54 2.98 -14.97
CA HIS A 173 13.02 3.42 -16.27
C HIS A 173 14.45 2.93 -16.53
N CYS A 174 14.75 2.77 -17.81
CA CYS A 174 16.01 2.24 -18.31
C CYS A 174 16.89 3.29 -18.98
N ASP A 175 16.43 4.54 -19.01
CA ASP A 175 17.13 5.65 -19.61
C ASP A 175 18.18 6.23 -18.65
N SER A 176 19.44 6.32 -19.08
CA SER A 176 20.53 6.93 -18.34
C SER A 176 20.51 8.45 -18.37
N ASP A 177 19.81 9.04 -19.34
CA ASP A 177 19.71 10.50 -19.48
C ASP A 177 18.65 11.05 -18.49
N LEU A 178 17.72 10.21 -18.01
CA LEU A 178 16.66 10.56 -17.06
C LEU A 178 17.03 10.41 -15.58
N LYS A 179 18.29 10.64 -15.18
CA LYS A 179 18.74 10.44 -13.78
C LYS A 179 17.94 11.24 -12.74
N ASP A 180 17.56 12.46 -13.08
CA ASP A 180 16.80 13.37 -12.21
C ASP A 180 15.30 13.42 -12.55
N LEU A 181 14.75 12.32 -13.07
CA LEU A 181 13.31 12.19 -13.26
C LEU A 181 12.58 12.21 -11.91
N VAL A 182 11.46 12.94 -11.85
CA VAL A 182 10.58 12.96 -10.69
C VAL A 182 9.18 12.45 -11.04
N VAL A 183 8.53 11.81 -10.07
CA VAL A 183 7.15 11.33 -10.18
C VAL A 183 6.22 12.07 -9.22
N GLU A 184 5.07 12.48 -9.75
CA GLU A 184 4.00 13.18 -9.03
C GLU A 184 2.67 12.49 -9.30
N GLY A 185 1.78 12.47 -8.32
CA GLY A 185 0.42 11.94 -8.47
C GLY A 185 0.04 11.02 -7.33
N LYS A 186 -0.99 10.19 -7.52
CA LYS A 186 -1.42 9.26 -6.48
C LYS A 186 -1.96 7.95 -7.04
N THR A 187 -1.80 6.88 -6.27
CA THR A 187 -2.45 5.60 -6.53
C THR A 187 -3.42 5.26 -5.41
N ILE A 188 -4.51 4.61 -5.78
CA ILE A 188 -5.63 4.30 -4.91
C ILE A 188 -5.83 2.79 -4.91
N TRP A 189 -5.79 2.20 -3.72
CA TRP A 189 -5.83 0.76 -3.49
C TRP A 189 -7.10 0.47 -2.68
N LYS A 190 -8.10 -0.16 -3.32
CA LYS A 190 -9.39 -0.50 -2.72
C LYS A 190 -9.49 -2.01 -2.47
N ASN A 191 -9.97 -2.36 -1.28
CA ASN A 191 -10.30 -3.73 -0.85
C ASN A 191 -11.83 -3.92 -0.85
N PRO A 192 -12.36 -5.17 -0.94
CA PRO A 192 -13.80 -5.42 -0.97
C PRO A 192 -14.43 -5.39 0.44
N THR A 193 -13.62 -5.57 1.50
CA THR A 193 -14.05 -5.59 2.91
C THR A 193 -13.91 -4.23 3.60
N GLY A 194 -13.59 -3.16 2.86
CA GLY A 194 -13.30 -1.84 3.39
C GLY A 194 -11.88 -1.39 3.01
N TYR A 195 -11.42 -0.27 3.58
CA TYR A 195 -10.24 0.41 3.04
C TYR A 195 -9.00 0.34 3.93
N LEU A 196 -8.98 -0.59 4.88
CA LEU A 196 -7.78 -0.84 5.66
C LEU A 196 -6.71 -1.48 4.76
N PRO A 197 -5.45 -0.99 4.82
CA PRO A 197 -4.29 -1.74 4.36
C PRO A 197 -4.42 -3.18 4.84
N GLY A 198 -4.33 -4.18 3.97
CA GLY A 198 -4.52 -5.58 4.35
C GLY A 198 -3.63 -6.02 5.52
N ARG A 199 -2.51 -5.30 5.74
CA ARG A 199 -1.59 -5.48 6.87
C ARG A 199 -2.15 -4.99 8.22
N MET A 200 -2.94 -3.91 8.23
CA MET A 200 -3.42 -3.24 9.45
C MET A 200 -4.84 -3.67 9.85
N ALA A 201 -5.59 -4.28 8.92
CA ALA A 201 -6.93 -4.81 9.17
C ALA A 201 -7.03 -5.74 10.41
N PRO A 202 -6.16 -6.76 10.61
CA PRO A 202 -6.25 -7.64 11.77
C PRO A 202 -5.81 -6.96 13.08
N LEU A 203 -4.91 -5.98 13.02
CA LEU A 203 -4.43 -5.27 14.21
C LEU A 203 -5.54 -4.46 14.89
N MET A 204 -6.42 -3.84 14.11
CA MET A 204 -7.54 -3.06 14.67
C MET A 204 -8.47 -3.94 15.52
N TYR A 205 -8.80 -5.14 15.04
CA TYR A 205 -9.61 -6.10 15.82
C TYR A 205 -8.90 -6.57 17.09
N PHE A 206 -7.58 -6.80 17.00
CA PHE A 206 -6.77 -7.19 18.16
C PHE A 206 -6.78 -6.11 19.26
N TYR A 207 -6.49 -4.85 18.91
CA TYR A 207 -6.51 -3.75 19.88
C TYR A 207 -7.91 -3.48 20.43
N GLY A 208 -8.96 -3.64 19.61
CA GLY A 208 -10.34 -3.56 20.08
C GLY A 208 -10.68 -4.63 21.13
N PHE A 209 -10.31 -5.88 20.88
CA PHE A 209 -10.53 -6.98 21.84
C PHE A 209 -9.70 -6.81 23.12
N MET A 210 -8.43 -6.40 23.00
CA MET A 210 -7.57 -6.13 24.14
C MET A 210 -8.10 -4.98 24.99
N SER A 211 -8.56 -3.89 24.38
CA SER A 211 -9.20 -2.77 25.07
C SER A 211 -10.44 -3.24 25.87
N LEU A 212 -11.30 -4.06 25.27
CA LEU A 212 -12.45 -4.66 25.96
C LEU A 212 -12.02 -5.54 27.14
N ALA A 213 -10.97 -6.36 26.97
CA ALA A 213 -10.45 -7.20 28.05
C ALA A 213 -9.94 -6.37 29.23
N PHE A 214 -9.24 -5.25 28.97
CA PHE A 214 -8.80 -4.32 30.01
C PHE A 214 -9.97 -3.62 30.72
N VAL A 215 -11.03 -3.28 29.99
CA VAL A 215 -12.26 -2.72 30.60
C VAL A 215 -12.91 -3.74 31.56
N LEU A 216 -13.03 -5.01 31.15
CA LEU A 216 -13.58 -6.07 32.00
C LEU A 216 -12.70 -6.31 33.23
N LEU A 217 -11.39 -6.34 33.05
CA LEU A 217 -10.42 -6.46 34.14
C LEU A 217 -10.52 -5.28 35.11
N GLY A 218 -10.65 -4.05 34.59
CA GLY A 218 -10.84 -2.83 35.38
C GLY A 218 -12.13 -2.86 36.20
N ILE A 219 -13.24 -3.30 35.63
CA ILE A 219 -14.53 -3.43 36.36
C ILE A 219 -14.41 -4.48 37.48
N PHE A 220 -13.83 -5.65 37.17
CA PHE A 220 -13.62 -6.70 38.16
C PHE A 220 -12.71 -6.23 39.30
N TRP A 221 -11.60 -5.57 38.96
CA TRP A 221 -10.64 -5.03 39.92
C TRP A 221 -11.24 -3.92 40.78
N PHE A 222 -12.00 -3.01 40.18
CA PHE A 222 -12.67 -1.92 40.88
C PHE A 222 -13.73 -2.46 41.85
N SER A 223 -14.46 -3.52 41.48
CA SER A 223 -15.42 -4.21 42.37
C SER A 223 -14.71 -4.87 43.58
N GLN A 224 -13.54 -5.47 43.36
CA GLN A 224 -12.76 -6.05 44.45
C GLN A 224 -12.18 -4.98 45.37
N CYS A 225 -11.68 -3.86 44.80
CA CYS A 225 -11.28 -2.70 45.58
C CYS A 225 -12.46 -2.18 46.41
N ALA A 226 -13.64 -1.96 45.79
CA ALA A 226 -14.96 -1.63 46.39
C ALA A 226 -15.32 -2.48 47.61
N ARG A 227 -15.02 -3.78 47.56
CA ARG A 227 -15.34 -4.71 48.65
C ARG A 227 -14.34 -4.64 49.81
N PHE A 228 -13.08 -4.27 49.56
CA PHE A 228 -11.99 -4.26 50.54
C PHE A 228 -11.42 -2.86 50.81
N TRP A 229 -12.24 -1.79 50.76
CA TRP A 229 -11.81 -0.39 50.98
C TRP A 229 -11.12 -0.12 52.32
N ARG A 230 -11.29 -0.99 53.31
CA ARG A 230 -10.70 -0.81 54.64
C ARG A 230 -9.23 -1.24 54.74
N GLU A 231 -8.74 -2.01 53.77
CA GLU A 231 -7.38 -2.61 53.77
C GLU A 231 -6.59 -2.24 52.50
N VAL A 232 -6.71 -0.98 52.05
CA VAL A 232 -6.03 -0.54 50.83
C VAL A 232 -4.52 -0.44 51.06
N LEU A 233 -3.81 -1.47 50.61
CA LEU A 233 -2.36 -1.50 50.56
C LEU A 233 -1.85 -0.61 49.40
N PRO A 234 -0.68 0.05 49.54
CA PRO A 234 -0.07 0.85 48.47
C PRO A 234 0.09 0.11 47.13
N LEU A 235 0.22 -1.22 47.20
CA LEU A 235 0.29 -2.11 46.03
C LEU A 235 -0.96 -2.02 45.13
N GLN A 236 -2.15 -1.84 45.72
CA GLN A 236 -3.40 -1.75 44.98
C GLN A 236 -3.48 -0.45 44.14
N ASN A 237 -2.88 0.64 44.60
CA ASN A 237 -2.77 1.88 43.83
C ASN A 237 -1.85 1.68 42.61
N CYS A 238 -0.73 0.98 42.79
CA CYS A 238 0.16 0.65 41.67
C CYS A 238 -0.56 -0.20 40.61
N LEU A 239 -1.31 -1.23 41.03
CA LEU A 239 -2.05 -2.07 40.09
C LEU A 239 -3.13 -1.29 39.33
N THR A 240 -3.85 -0.41 40.03
CA THR A 240 -4.90 0.43 39.42
C THR A 240 -4.30 1.39 38.39
N LEU A 241 -3.12 1.95 38.68
CA LEU A 241 -2.39 2.81 37.76
C LEU A 241 -1.93 2.03 36.51
N VAL A 242 -1.39 0.82 36.65
CA VAL A 242 -0.98 -0.02 35.51
C VAL A 242 -2.18 -0.41 34.65
N ILE A 243 -3.30 -0.82 35.25
CA ILE A 243 -4.53 -1.16 34.50
C ILE A 243 -5.05 0.07 33.73
N THR A 244 -5.05 1.24 34.36
CA THR A 244 -5.52 2.48 33.74
C THR A 244 -4.61 2.91 32.59
N LEU A 245 -3.30 2.85 32.77
CA LEU A 245 -2.33 3.13 31.70
C LEU A 245 -2.48 2.16 30.53
N GLY A 246 -2.65 0.86 30.80
CA GLY A 246 -2.90 -0.14 29.76
C GLY A 246 -4.21 0.10 29.01
N MET A 247 -5.28 0.48 29.71
CA MET A 247 -6.54 0.90 29.07
C MET A 247 -6.36 2.11 28.17
N CYS A 248 -5.66 3.15 28.64
CA CYS A 248 -5.41 4.36 27.88
C CYS A 248 -4.58 4.08 26.63
N GLU A 249 -3.50 3.30 26.74
CA GLU A 249 -2.65 2.94 25.60
C GLU A 249 -3.45 2.18 24.53
N MET A 250 -4.21 1.16 24.92
CA MET A 250 -5.01 0.37 23.97
C MET A 250 -6.13 1.19 23.32
N ALA A 251 -6.75 2.11 24.07
CA ALA A 251 -7.75 3.02 23.53
C ALA A 251 -7.13 4.03 22.54
N LEU A 252 -5.98 4.62 22.86
CA LEU A 252 -5.26 5.54 21.98
C LEU A 252 -4.88 4.84 20.66
N TRP A 253 -4.35 3.61 20.73
CA TRP A 253 -4.07 2.82 19.53
C TRP A 253 -5.34 2.56 18.71
N TYR A 254 -6.43 2.14 19.35
CA TYR A 254 -7.69 1.91 18.63
C TYR A 254 -8.22 3.18 17.94
N PHE A 255 -8.17 4.34 18.61
CA PHE A 255 -8.60 5.60 18.00
C PHE A 255 -7.69 6.03 16.85
N ASP A 256 -6.38 5.86 16.97
CA ASP A 256 -5.43 6.17 15.89
C ASP A 256 -5.68 5.29 14.66
N TYR A 257 -5.88 3.97 14.84
CA TYR A 257 -6.25 3.07 13.74
C TYR A 257 -7.63 3.41 13.15
N ALA A 258 -8.61 3.81 13.97
CA ALA A 258 -9.92 4.23 13.49
C ALA A 258 -9.85 5.56 12.71
N GLU A 259 -8.95 6.46 13.08
CA GLU A 259 -8.71 7.71 12.37
C GLU A 259 -7.92 7.48 11.06
N LEU A 260 -6.95 6.57 11.05
CA LEU A 260 -6.30 6.11 9.81
C LEU A 260 -7.30 5.47 8.86
N MET A 261 -8.26 4.70 9.38
CA MET A 261 -9.38 4.19 8.61
C MET A 261 -10.25 5.33 8.05
N ARG A 262 -10.44 6.44 8.80
CA ARG A 262 -11.13 7.64 8.29
C ARG A 262 -10.39 8.30 7.14
N LEU A 263 -9.07 8.45 7.29
CA LEU A 263 -8.25 9.28 6.40
C LEU A 263 -7.75 8.52 5.17
N GLY A 264 -7.68 7.18 5.21
CA GLY A 264 -7.22 6.36 4.10
C GLY A 264 -5.74 6.54 3.75
N LEU A 265 -4.93 7.06 4.69
CA LEU A 265 -3.50 7.26 4.49
C LEU A 265 -2.76 5.93 4.73
N GLY A 266 -2.15 5.39 3.67
CA GLY A 266 -1.13 4.35 3.81
C GLY A 266 0.13 4.97 4.41
N GLN A 267 0.75 4.31 5.40
CA GLN A 267 2.09 4.69 5.81
C GLN A 267 3.08 4.42 4.64
N PRO A 268 4.00 5.36 4.34
CA PRO A 268 5.01 5.19 3.30
C PRO A 268 5.98 4.03 3.57
#